data_AF-A0A921DYD0-F1
#
_entry.id   AF-A0A921DYD0-F1
#
_cell.length_a   1.000
_cell.length_b   1.000
_cell.length_c   1.000
_cell.angle_alpha   90.00
_cell.angle_beta   90.00
_cell.angle_gamma   90.00
#
_symmetry.space_group_name_H-M   'P 1'
#
loop_
_entity.id
_entity.type
_entity.pdbx_description
1 polymer ?
#
loop_
_entity_poly.entity_id
_entity_poly.type
_entity_poly.pdbx_seq_one_letter_code
_entity_poly.pdbx_strand_id
1 'polypeptide(L)'
;MAQKEIKCSSCGHINPAGTQLCQSCGKLINENYDKKKIKDVMRYDGSAVRSKVRSQTLYDKVWNFFTSVRNGVIIIALIAIAAAIGTIFPQEYFIPVGADPAEHYQEHYGTLGYLYYQLGLHNLYSSWWFLILNGLLALSIIAASIDRGVPLFKTLYKQHVKKHDSFFKRQRLYSIQETTIEDEKVNSIVSKLK
;
A
#
# COMPACT_ATOMS: atom_id res chain seq x y z
N MET A 1 -0.11 12.20 20.27
CA MET A 1 0.78 11.70 21.34
C MET A 1 2.21 11.77 20.83
N ALA A 2 3.07 12.52 21.53
CA ALA A 2 4.42 12.85 21.07
C ALA A 2 5.25 11.57 20.81
N GLN A 3 5.53 11.32 19.54
CA GLN A 3 6.40 10.24 19.10
C GLN A 3 7.84 10.63 19.45
N LYS A 4 8.45 9.95 20.42
CA LYS A 4 9.83 10.23 20.84
C LYS A 4 10.76 9.95 19.65
N GLU A 5 11.35 11.01 19.11
CA GLU A 5 12.28 10.93 17.98
C GLU A 5 13.54 10.15 18.39
N ILE A 6 14.10 9.37 17.46
CA ILE A 6 15.24 8.49 17.72
C ILE A 6 16.47 8.96 16.92
N LYS A 7 17.51 9.37 17.63
CA LYS A 7 18.78 9.78 17.01
C LYS A 7 19.61 8.56 16.61
N CYS A 8 20.10 8.54 15.37
CA CYS A 8 20.98 7.47 14.88
C CYS A 8 22.37 7.56 15.53
N SER A 9 22.88 6.46 16.07
CA SER A 9 24.20 6.42 16.71
C SER A 9 25.39 6.56 15.74
N SER A 10 25.18 6.37 14.43
CA SER A 10 26.25 6.44 13.43
C SER A 10 26.32 7.78 12.68
N CYS A 11 25.20 8.26 12.14
CA CYS A 11 25.19 9.50 11.34
C CYS A 11 24.55 10.70 12.06
N GLY A 12 24.03 10.53 13.28
CA GLY A 12 23.41 11.60 14.05
C GLY A 12 22.03 12.07 13.56
N HIS A 13 21.50 11.51 12.46
CA HIS A 13 20.19 11.86 11.91
C HIS A 13 19.05 11.50 12.88
N ILE A 14 18.06 12.39 12.98
CA ILE A 14 16.88 12.25 13.85
C ILE A 14 15.78 11.55 13.05
N ASN A 15 15.36 10.37 13.51
CA ASN A 15 14.34 9.58 12.82
C ASN A 15 13.01 9.63 13.62
N PRO A 16 11.86 9.63 12.92
CA PRO A 16 10.57 9.54 13.58
C PRO A 16 10.40 8.21 14.34
N ALA A 17 9.52 8.17 15.34
CA ALA A 17 9.33 6.95 16.11
C ALA A 17 8.78 5.81 15.23
N GLY A 18 9.25 4.58 15.49
CA GLY A 18 8.85 3.39 14.74
C GLY A 18 9.65 3.14 13.45
N THR A 19 10.64 3.98 13.12
CA THR A 19 11.61 3.67 12.06
C THR A 19 12.52 2.53 12.47
N GLN A 20 12.70 1.58 11.57
CA GLN A 20 13.55 0.39 11.82
C GLN A 20 14.97 0.58 11.29
N LEU A 21 15.11 1.30 10.18
CA LEU A 21 16.38 1.74 9.61
C LEU A 21 16.46 3.27 9.70
N CYS A 22 17.67 3.77 9.82
CA CYS A 22 17.92 5.20 9.70
C CYS A 22 17.63 5.66 8.27
N GLN A 23 16.80 6.69 8.12
CA GLN A 23 16.39 7.24 6.82
C GLN A 23 17.57 7.89 6.07
N SER A 24 18.63 8.28 6.78
CA SER A 24 19.85 8.85 6.20
C SER A 24 20.87 7.78 5.84
N CYS A 25 21.48 7.10 6.84
CA CYS A 25 22.58 6.17 6.59
C CYS A 25 22.15 4.71 6.37
N GLY A 26 20.88 4.35 6.60
CA GLY A 26 20.41 2.97 6.46
C GLY A 26 20.91 2.01 7.54
N LYS A 27 21.54 2.45 8.63
CA LYS A 27 21.88 1.59 9.78
C LYS A 27 20.61 1.18 10.54
N LEU A 28 20.57 -0.04 11.08
CA LEU A 28 19.51 -0.48 11.98
C LEU A 28 19.53 0.35 13.27
N ILE A 29 18.38 0.87 13.68
CA ILE A 29 18.27 1.71 14.88
C ILE A 29 18.15 0.85 16.14
N ASN A 30 17.53 -0.32 16.05
CA ASN A 30 17.36 -1.27 17.16
C ASN A 30 17.68 -2.70 16.72
N GLU A 31 18.46 -3.41 17.54
CA GLU A 31 18.81 -4.82 17.31
C GLU A 31 17.66 -5.80 17.66
N ASN A 32 16.70 -5.35 18.47
CA ASN A 32 15.53 -6.12 18.91
C ASN A 32 14.46 -6.34 17.83
N TYR A 33 14.64 -5.84 16.61
CA TYR A 33 13.70 -6.09 15.52
C TYR A 33 13.90 -7.47 14.91
N ASP A 34 12.80 -8.18 14.68
CA ASP A 34 12.78 -9.54 14.15
C ASP A 34 13.54 -9.62 12.82
N LYS A 35 14.72 -10.26 12.86
CA LYS A 35 15.63 -10.38 11.72
C LYS A 35 14.96 -11.02 10.49
N LYS A 36 13.91 -11.83 10.71
CA LYS A 36 13.13 -12.48 9.65
C LYS A 36 12.29 -11.49 8.83
N LYS A 37 11.89 -10.34 9.40
CA LYS A 37 11.09 -9.32 8.70
C LYS A 37 11.94 -8.29 7.96
N ILE A 38 13.27 -8.29 8.15
CA ILE A 38 14.22 -7.28 7.61
C ILE A 38 14.15 -7.14 6.08
N LYS A 39 13.86 -8.21 5.33
CA LYS A 39 13.78 -8.17 3.86
C LYS A 39 12.72 -7.18 3.36
N ASP A 40 11.62 -7.04 4.10
CA ASP A 40 10.51 -6.14 3.74
C ASP A 40 10.73 -4.69 4.22
N VAL A 41 11.76 -4.47 5.05
CA VAL A 41 12.08 -3.17 5.66
C VAL A 41 12.86 -2.27 4.71
N MET A 42 13.72 -2.85 3.87
CA MET A 42 14.51 -2.09 2.89
C MET A 42 13.65 -1.49 1.77
N ARG A 43 12.43 -2.02 1.55
CA ARG A 43 11.51 -1.55 0.50
C ARG A 43 11.06 -0.09 0.71
N TYR A 44 11.15 0.43 1.93
CA TYR A 44 10.80 1.81 2.26
C TYR A 44 11.93 2.54 3.01
N ASP A 45 13.18 2.10 2.86
CA ASP A 45 14.34 2.54 3.67
C ASP A 45 14.05 2.55 5.20
N GLY A 46 13.20 1.61 5.66
CA GLY A 46 12.79 1.47 7.05
C GLY A 46 11.99 2.65 7.63
N SER A 47 11.36 3.46 6.77
CA SER A 47 10.40 4.48 7.19
C SER A 47 9.21 3.88 7.96
N ALA A 48 8.71 4.64 8.95
CA ALA A 48 7.61 4.21 9.79
C ALA A 48 6.29 4.25 8.99
N VAL A 49 5.80 3.08 8.58
CA VAL A 49 4.49 2.94 7.93
C VAL A 49 3.42 2.86 9.01
N ARG A 50 2.46 3.78 9.01
CA ARG A 50 1.45 3.93 10.08
C ARG A 50 0.70 2.63 10.34
N SER A 51 0.32 1.90 9.28
CA SER A 51 -0.36 0.60 9.41
C SER A 51 0.49 -0.51 10.06
N LYS A 52 1.82 -0.39 10.06
CA LYS A 52 2.76 -1.34 10.68
C LYS A 52 3.17 -0.93 12.09
N VAL A 53 2.94 0.32 12.51
CA VAL A 53 3.24 0.78 13.88
C VAL A 53 2.01 0.53 14.77
N ARG A 54 2.26 -0.04 15.96
CA ARG A 54 1.27 -0.51 16.96
C ARG A 54 -0.12 0.15 16.89
N SER A 55 -1.16 -0.62 16.56
CA SER A 55 -2.56 -0.15 16.61
C SER A 55 -3.02 0.02 18.07
N GLN A 56 -3.44 1.22 18.45
CA GLN A 56 -3.94 1.48 19.81
C GLN A 56 -5.39 1.96 19.81
N THR A 57 -5.80 2.69 18.78
CA THR A 57 -7.12 3.34 18.74
C THR A 57 -8.08 2.62 17.79
N LEU A 58 -9.39 2.85 17.95
CA LEU A 58 -10.41 2.39 17.00
C LEU A 58 -10.17 2.95 15.59
N TYR A 59 -9.75 4.22 15.51
CA TYR A 59 -9.34 4.85 14.25
C TYR A 59 -8.21 4.06 13.56
N ASP A 60 -7.18 3.65 14.29
CA ASP A 60 -6.07 2.88 13.70
C ASP A 60 -6.52 1.51 13.21
N LYS A 61 -7.49 0.87 13.87
CA LYS A 61 -8.06 -0.40 13.40
C LYS A 61 -8.82 -0.24 12.09
N VAL A 62 -9.64 0.81 11.97
CA VAL A 62 -10.36 1.13 10.74
C VAL A 62 -9.37 1.49 9.62
N TRP A 63 -8.35 2.31 9.92
CA TRP A 63 -7.28 2.63 8.97
C TRP A 63 -6.55 1.38 8.48
N ASN A 64 -6.23 0.46 9.38
CA ASN A 64 -5.57 -0.81 9.05
C ASN A 64 -6.46 -1.72 8.18
N PHE A 65 -7.78 -1.65 8.34
CA PHE A 65 -8.72 -2.38 7.50
C PHE A 65 -8.68 -1.87 6.04
N PHE A 66 -8.75 -0.55 5.84
CA PHE A 66 -8.74 0.06 4.50
C PHE A 66 -7.37 0.00 3.80
N THR A 67 -6.27 0.02 4.57
CA THR A 67 -4.89 -0.08 4.03
C THR A 67 -4.43 -1.53 3.79
N SER A 68 -5.26 -2.52 4.13
CA SER A 68 -4.96 -3.93 3.91
C SER A 68 -5.18 -4.33 2.45
N VAL A 69 -4.11 -4.76 1.79
CA VAL A 69 -4.16 -5.27 0.39
C VAL A 69 -5.10 -6.47 0.29
N ARG A 70 -5.14 -7.33 1.32
CA ARG A 70 -6.02 -8.51 1.34
C ARG A 70 -7.49 -8.10 1.25
N ASN A 71 -7.89 -7.06 1.97
CA ASN A 71 -9.27 -6.58 1.95
C ASN A 71 -9.60 -5.93 0.60
N GLY A 72 -8.68 -5.15 0.04
CA GLY A 72 -8.84 -4.58 -1.30
C GLY A 72 -9.07 -5.66 -2.37
N VAL A 73 -8.30 -6.75 -2.35
CA VAL A 73 -8.47 -7.88 -3.30
C VAL A 73 -9.82 -8.56 -3.13
N ILE A 74 -10.30 -8.73 -1.88
CA ILE A 74 -11.64 -9.30 -1.62
C ILE A 74 -12.74 -8.39 -2.19
N ILE A 75 -12.64 -7.07 -2.01
CA ILE A 75 -13.61 -6.11 -2.56
C ILE A 75 -13.63 -6.17 -4.09
N ILE A 76 -12.46 -6.24 -4.74
CA ILE A 76 -12.36 -6.38 -6.20
C ILE A 76 -13.06 -7.68 -6.66
N ALA A 77 -12.82 -8.80 -5.97
CA ALA A 77 -13.46 -10.07 -6.29
C ALA A 77 -14.98 -10.00 -6.14
N LEU A 78 -15.49 -9.36 -5.08
CA LEU A 78 -16.93 -9.16 -4.88
C LEU A 78 -17.56 -8.29 -5.97
N ILE A 79 -16.89 -7.21 -6.37
CA ILE A 79 -17.35 -6.35 -7.49
C ILE A 79 -17.37 -7.16 -8.80
N ALA A 80 -16.33 -7.95 -9.07
CA ALA A 80 -16.27 -8.78 -10.28
C ALA A 80 -17.39 -9.83 -10.32
N ILE A 81 -17.67 -10.50 -9.20
CA ILE A 81 -18.77 -11.46 -9.10
C ILE A 81 -20.12 -10.75 -9.26
N ALA A 82 -20.33 -9.62 -8.59
CA ALA A 82 -21.54 -8.81 -8.70
C ALA A 82 -21.77 -8.33 -10.14
N ALA A 83 -20.71 -7.87 -10.82
CA ALA A 83 -20.75 -7.47 -12.22
C ALA A 83 -21.09 -8.64 -13.14
N ALA A 84 -20.46 -9.81 -12.95
CA ALA A 84 -20.76 -11.00 -13.71
C ALA A 84 -22.24 -11.41 -13.56
N ILE A 85 -22.73 -11.49 -12.31
CA ILE A 85 -24.13 -11.82 -12.01
C ILE A 85 -25.09 -10.79 -12.60
N GLY A 86 -24.81 -9.49 -12.42
CA GLY A 86 -25.63 -8.41 -12.97
C GLY A 86 -25.56 -8.29 -14.49
N THR A 87 -24.73 -9.06 -15.19
CA THR A 87 -24.74 -9.12 -16.66
C THR A 87 -25.38 -10.38 -17.21
N ILE A 88 -25.96 -11.23 -16.35
CA ILE A 88 -26.64 -12.46 -16.78
C ILE A 88 -27.93 -12.13 -17.54
N PHE A 89 -28.72 -11.17 -17.06
CA PHE A 89 -29.91 -10.67 -17.76
C PHE A 89 -29.63 -9.30 -18.39
N PRO A 90 -30.36 -8.93 -19.46
CA PRO A 90 -30.30 -7.59 -20.03
C PRO A 90 -30.50 -6.54 -18.94
N GLN A 91 -29.65 -5.51 -18.90
CA GLN A 91 -29.83 -4.38 -17.97
C GLN A 91 -31.10 -3.60 -18.32
N GLU A 92 -31.65 -2.86 -17.35
CA GLU A 92 -32.86 -2.02 -17.49
C GLU A 92 -32.81 -1.12 -18.74
N TYR A 93 -31.63 -0.60 -19.08
CA TYR A 93 -31.40 0.22 -20.27
C TYR A 93 -31.75 -0.47 -21.61
N PHE A 94 -31.72 -1.80 -21.66
CA PHE A 94 -31.99 -2.61 -22.86
C PHE A 94 -33.42 -3.18 -22.90
N ILE A 95 -34.25 -2.87 -21.90
CA ILE A 95 -35.66 -3.27 -21.86
C ILE A 95 -36.49 -2.29 -22.71
N PRO A 96 -37.60 -2.74 -23.34
CA PRO A 96 -38.47 -1.86 -24.11
C PRO A 96 -38.89 -0.61 -23.34
N VAL A 97 -38.78 0.55 -23.98
CA VAL A 97 -39.15 1.84 -23.40
C VAL A 97 -40.64 1.82 -23.05
N GLY A 98 -40.97 2.04 -21.77
CA GLY A 98 -42.34 2.05 -21.25
C GLY A 98 -42.80 0.75 -20.61
N ALA A 99 -42.00 -0.32 -20.62
CA ALA A 99 -42.25 -1.49 -19.79
C ALA A 99 -41.84 -1.23 -18.33
N ASP A 100 -42.66 -1.66 -17.37
CA ASP A 100 -42.24 -1.67 -15.96
C ASP A 100 -41.14 -2.74 -15.79
N PRO A 101 -39.92 -2.37 -15.35
CA PRO A 101 -38.86 -3.34 -15.14
C PRO A 101 -39.28 -4.47 -14.18
N ALA A 102 -40.03 -4.17 -13.11
CA ALA A 102 -40.42 -5.17 -12.13
C ALA A 102 -41.26 -6.30 -12.76
N GLU A 103 -42.26 -5.92 -13.56
CA GLU A 103 -43.11 -6.85 -14.31
C GLU A 103 -42.30 -7.57 -15.40
N HIS A 104 -41.50 -6.83 -16.17
CA HIS A 104 -40.72 -7.39 -17.27
C HIS A 104 -39.80 -8.53 -16.83
N TYR A 105 -39.02 -8.34 -15.76
CA TYR A 105 -38.12 -9.38 -15.27
C TYR A 105 -38.89 -10.57 -14.70
N GLN A 106 -39.97 -10.34 -13.97
CA GLN A 106 -40.78 -11.42 -13.38
C GLN A 106 -41.50 -12.26 -14.44
N GLU A 107 -42.02 -11.64 -15.50
CA GLU A 107 -42.69 -12.35 -16.58
C GLU A 107 -41.72 -13.17 -17.45
N HIS A 108 -40.56 -12.60 -17.78
CA HIS A 108 -39.60 -13.26 -18.67
C HIS A 108 -38.71 -14.29 -17.97
N TYR A 109 -38.37 -14.06 -16.69
CA TYR A 109 -37.41 -14.88 -15.94
C TYR A 109 -37.98 -15.48 -14.64
N GLY A 110 -39.28 -15.30 -14.38
CA GLY A 110 -39.97 -15.89 -13.24
C GLY A 110 -39.43 -15.40 -11.90
N THR A 111 -39.28 -16.34 -10.96
CA THR A 111 -38.80 -16.07 -9.59
C THR A 111 -37.37 -15.53 -9.56
N LEU A 112 -36.50 -15.94 -10.49
CA LEU A 112 -35.14 -15.42 -10.59
C LEU A 112 -35.16 -13.96 -11.04
N GLY A 113 -36.03 -13.60 -11.97
CA GLY A 113 -36.22 -12.21 -12.40
C GLY A 113 -36.72 -11.30 -11.29
N TYR A 114 -37.69 -11.78 -10.49
CA TYR A 114 -38.16 -11.05 -9.31
C TYR A 114 -37.03 -10.77 -8.31
N LEU A 115 -36.22 -11.79 -7.97
CA LEU A 115 -35.06 -11.62 -7.09
C LEU A 115 -34.01 -10.69 -7.70
N TYR A 116 -33.80 -10.78 -9.00
CA TYR A 116 -32.86 -9.93 -9.74
C TYR A 116 -33.24 -8.46 -9.67
N TYR A 117 -34.54 -8.16 -9.83
CA TYR A 117 -35.07 -6.83 -9.66
C TYR A 117 -34.91 -6.34 -8.20
N GLN A 118 -35.32 -7.15 -7.22
CA GLN A 118 -35.29 -6.80 -5.80
C GLN A 118 -33.87 -6.55 -5.26
N LEU A 119 -32.87 -7.28 -5.77
CA LEU A 119 -31.46 -7.08 -5.43
C LEU A 119 -30.84 -5.87 -6.15
N GLY A 120 -31.56 -5.20 -7.05
CA GLY A 120 -31.04 -4.08 -7.84
C GLY A 120 -30.12 -4.50 -9.00
N LEU A 121 -30.03 -5.80 -9.32
CA LEU A 121 -29.14 -6.28 -10.38
C LEU A 121 -29.57 -5.79 -11.77
N HIS A 122 -30.85 -5.47 -11.94
CA HIS A 122 -31.41 -4.85 -13.15
C HIS A 122 -30.79 -3.50 -13.52
N ASN A 123 -30.33 -2.75 -12.51
CA ASN A 123 -29.67 -1.46 -12.65
C ASN A 123 -28.43 -1.45 -11.75
N LEU A 124 -27.52 -2.38 -12.02
CA LEU A 124 -26.40 -2.71 -11.14
C LEU A 124 -25.52 -1.49 -10.87
N TYR A 125 -25.17 -0.73 -11.92
CA TYR A 125 -24.22 0.37 -11.82
C TYR A 125 -24.74 1.58 -11.04
N SER A 126 -26.07 1.73 -10.93
CA SER A 126 -26.70 2.78 -10.12
C SER A 126 -27.18 2.27 -8.75
N SER A 127 -27.09 0.96 -8.50
CA SER A 127 -27.55 0.37 -7.25
C SER A 127 -26.72 0.83 -6.06
N TRP A 128 -27.40 1.28 -5.00
CA TRP A 128 -26.77 1.87 -3.82
C TRP A 128 -25.70 0.97 -3.18
N TRP A 129 -25.94 -0.34 -3.08
CA TRP A 129 -24.98 -1.28 -2.50
C TRP A 129 -23.74 -1.48 -3.40
N PHE A 130 -23.92 -1.45 -4.72
CA PHE A 130 -22.82 -1.55 -5.68
C PHE A 130 -21.98 -0.27 -5.68
N LEU A 131 -22.63 0.90 -5.57
CA LEU A 131 -21.95 2.18 -5.36
C LEU A 131 -21.14 2.20 -4.05
N ILE A 132 -21.68 1.63 -2.97
CA ILE A 132 -20.93 1.48 -1.70
C ILE A 132 -19.70 0.58 -1.90
N LEU A 133 -19.82 -0.55 -2.59
CA LEU A 133 -18.66 -1.43 -2.87
C LEU A 133 -17.57 -0.69 -3.66
N ASN A 134 -17.95 0.06 -4.70
CA ASN A 134 -17.01 0.88 -5.47
C ASN A 134 -16.39 2.01 -4.63
N GLY A 135 -17.18 2.66 -3.77
CA GLY A 135 -16.68 3.66 -2.83
C GLY A 135 -15.68 3.09 -1.83
N LEU A 136 -15.95 1.90 -1.29
CA LEU A 136 -15.03 1.17 -0.41
C LEU A 136 -13.73 0.80 -1.12
N LEU A 137 -13.81 0.38 -2.39
CA LEU A 137 -12.63 0.10 -3.21
C LEU A 137 -11.79 1.37 -3.41
N ALA A 138 -12.43 2.47 -3.83
CA ALA A 138 -11.76 3.75 -4.03
C ALA A 138 -11.09 4.25 -2.75
N LEU A 139 -11.79 4.18 -1.61
CA LEU A 139 -11.25 4.56 -0.31
C LEU A 139 -10.05 3.68 0.09
N SER A 140 -10.13 2.37 -0.18
CA SER A 140 -9.01 1.44 0.09
C SER A 140 -7.77 1.79 -0.74
N ILE A 141 -7.94 2.09 -2.02
CA ILE A 141 -6.84 2.47 -2.91
C ILE A 141 -6.19 3.79 -2.45
N ILE A 142 -7.01 4.80 -2.13
CA ILE A 142 -6.52 6.09 -1.62
C ILE A 142 -5.76 5.90 -0.31
N ALA A 143 -6.36 5.19 0.65
CA ALA A 143 -5.74 4.95 1.95
C ALA A 143 -4.41 4.19 1.82
N ALA A 144 -4.37 3.12 1.02
CA ALA A 144 -3.15 2.35 0.76
C ALA A 144 -2.06 3.17 0.05
N SER A 145 -2.46 4.07 -0.86
CA SER A 145 -1.56 4.98 -1.57
C SER A 145 -0.93 6.00 -0.62
N ILE A 146 -1.70 6.54 0.33
CA ILE A 146 -1.17 7.46 1.35
C ILE A 146 -0.23 6.72 2.31
N ASP A 147 -0.65 5.57 2.84
CA ASP A 147 0.11 4.83 3.86
C ASP A 147 1.46 4.32 3.34
N ARG A 148 1.54 3.92 2.05
CA ARG A 148 2.74 3.29 1.47
C ARG A 148 3.36 4.04 0.30
N GLY A 149 2.55 4.66 -0.54
CA GLY A 149 3.02 5.37 -1.74
C GLY A 149 3.79 6.64 -1.38
N VAL A 150 3.29 7.44 -0.43
CA VAL A 150 3.96 8.70 -0.03
C VAL A 150 5.35 8.45 0.59
N PRO A 151 5.52 7.53 1.57
CA PRO A 151 6.86 7.23 2.09
C PRO A 151 7.81 6.72 1.01
N LEU A 152 7.33 5.84 0.12
CA LEU A 152 8.12 5.30 -0.97
C LEU A 152 8.59 6.40 -1.93
N PHE A 153 7.67 7.27 -2.37
CA PHE A 153 7.99 8.37 -3.27
C PHE A 153 9.04 9.31 -2.66
N LYS A 154 8.88 9.66 -1.38
CA LYS A 154 9.83 10.52 -0.66
C LYS A 154 11.24 9.92 -0.64
N THR A 155 11.34 8.61 -0.38
CA THR A 155 12.63 7.90 -0.35
C THR A 155 13.27 7.81 -1.74
N LEU A 156 12.48 7.55 -2.78
CA LEU A 156 12.98 7.46 -4.15
C LEU A 156 13.43 8.82 -4.71
N TYR A 157 12.75 9.89 -4.35
CA TYR A 157 13.09 11.23 -4.81
C TYR A 157 14.31 11.83 -4.08
N LYS A 158 14.46 11.54 -2.77
CA LYS A 158 15.56 12.04 -1.94
C LYS A 158 16.50 10.91 -1.52
N GLN A 159 17.16 10.29 -2.49
CA GLN A 159 18.13 9.24 -2.21
C GLN A 159 19.41 9.81 -1.57
N HIS A 160 19.75 9.31 -0.39
CA HIS A 160 21.02 9.64 0.27
C HIS A 160 22.15 8.78 -0.30
N VAL A 161 23.20 9.43 -0.82
CA VAL A 161 24.38 8.77 -1.40
C VAL A 161 25.23 8.07 -0.34
N LYS A 162 25.33 8.65 0.87
CA LYS A 162 26.12 8.09 1.96
C LYS A 162 25.30 7.08 2.77
N LYS A 163 25.65 5.79 2.64
CA LYS A 163 25.05 4.70 3.43
C LYS A 163 26.11 4.05 4.33
N HIS A 164 25.66 3.48 5.45
CA HIS A 164 26.50 2.74 6.39
C HIS A 164 26.90 1.38 5.82
N ASP A 165 28.08 0.87 6.13
CA ASP A 165 28.57 -0.44 5.65
C ASP A 165 27.56 -1.59 5.87
N SER A 166 26.90 -1.61 7.03
CA SER A 166 25.86 -2.60 7.34
C SER A 166 24.70 -2.60 6.33
N PHE A 167 24.43 -1.47 5.68
CA PHE A 167 23.38 -1.36 4.66
C PHE A 167 23.76 -2.13 3.40
N PHE A 168 25.00 -1.98 2.93
CA PHE A 168 25.51 -2.69 1.76
C PHE A 168 25.56 -4.20 1.99
N LYS A 169 26.05 -4.64 3.16
CA LYS A 169 26.08 -6.06 3.55
C LYS A 169 24.72 -6.75 3.59
N ARG A 170 23.62 -6.00 3.64
CA ARG A 170 22.24 -6.54 3.63
C ARG A 170 21.60 -6.57 2.24
N GLN A 171 22.24 -5.97 1.23
CA GLN A 171 21.72 -6.02 -0.13
C GLN A 171 21.75 -7.46 -0.67
N ARG A 172 20.84 -7.78 -1.59
CA ARG A 172 20.75 -9.12 -2.19
C ARG A 172 22.05 -9.52 -2.89
N LEU A 173 22.71 -8.54 -3.50
CA LEU A 173 24.00 -8.67 -4.17
C LEU A 173 24.94 -7.68 -3.49
N TYR A 174 25.99 -8.19 -2.86
CA TYR A 174 27.08 -7.36 -2.33
C TYR A 174 28.39 -8.11 -2.53
N SER A 175 29.48 -7.35 -2.68
CA SER A 175 30.83 -7.88 -2.75
C SER A 175 31.72 -7.03 -1.86
N ILE A 176 32.66 -7.67 -1.18
CA ILE A 176 33.68 -7.00 -0.38
C ILE A 176 34.99 -7.31 -1.08
N GLN A 177 35.69 -6.25 -1.49
CA GLN A 177 37.03 -6.34 -2.06
C GLN A 177 37.99 -5.64 -1.10
N GLU A 178 39.03 -6.35 -0.69
CA GLU A 178 40.13 -5.77 0.06
C GLU A 178 41.10 -5.16 -0.94
N THR A 179 41.00 -3.85 -1.13
CA THR A 179 41.92 -3.09 -1.98
C THR A 179 42.80 -2.24 -1.09
N THR A 180 44.12 -2.44 -1.16
CA THR A 180 45.10 -1.47 -0.65
C THR A 180 45.11 -0.29 -1.61
N ILE A 181 44.46 0.80 -1.20
CA ILE A 181 44.48 2.06 -1.97
C ILE A 181 45.70 2.85 -1.50
N GLU A 182 46.60 3.17 -2.43
CA GLU A 182 47.74 4.05 -2.18
C GLU A 182 47.25 5.46 -1.83
N ASP A 183 47.70 6.03 -0.71
CA ASP A 183 47.26 7.34 -0.20
C ASP A 183 47.47 8.48 -1.22
N GLU A 184 48.49 8.35 -2.08
CA GLU A 184 48.79 9.31 -3.13
C GLU A 184 47.68 9.39 -4.19
N LYS A 185 47.11 8.24 -4.60
CA LYS A 185 45.95 8.18 -5.51
C LYS A 185 44.72 8.80 -4.86
N VAL A 186 44.47 8.56 -3.58
CA VAL A 186 43.33 9.15 -2.85
C VAL A 186 43.43 10.66 -2.87
N ASN A 187 44.59 11.21 -2.51
CA ASN A 187 44.82 12.66 -2.48
C ASN A 187 44.65 13.30 -3.87
N SER A 188 45.08 12.61 -4.94
CA SER A 188 44.90 13.08 -6.32
C SER A 188 43.43 13.11 -6.78
N ILE A 189 42.58 12.23 -6.25
CA ILE A 189 41.15 12.20 -6.56
C ILE A 189 40.43 13.28 -5.76
N VAL A 190 40.77 13.43 -4.47
CA VAL A 190 40.19 14.46 -3.60
C VAL A 190 40.47 15.87 -4.11
N SER A 191 41.68 16.14 -4.63
CA SER A 191 42.02 17.44 -5.22
C SER A 191 41.23 17.77 -6.48
N LYS A 192 40.78 16.75 -7.24
CA LYS A 192 39.93 16.91 -8.43
C LYS A 192 38.43 17.06 -8.11
N LEU A 193 38.02 16.73 -6.89
CA LEU A 193 36.62 16.81 -6.43
C LEU A 193 36.31 18.10 -5.66
N LYS A 194 37.33 18.88 -5.28
CA LYS A 194 37.18 20.25 -4.77
C LYS A 194 36.97 21.22 -5.92
#